data_AF-A0AAV1PB28-F1
#
_entry.id   AF-A0AAV1PB28-F1
#
_cell.length_a   1.000
_cell.length_b   1.000
_cell.length_c   1.000
_cell.angle_alpha   90.00
_cell.angle_beta   90.00
_cell.angle_gamma   90.00
#
_symmetry.space_group_name_H-M   'P 1'
#
loop_
_entity.id
_entity.type
_entity.pdbx_description
1 polymer ?
#
loop_
_entity_poly.entity_id
_entity_poly.type
_entity_poly.pdbx_seq_one_letter_code
_entity_poly.pdbx_strand_id
1 'polypeptide(L)'
;MPFGFSGVLSGAATCFYAFVGFDCIATTGEEVKNPQRAIPIGIVASLLICFVAYFGVSAALTVMMPYYMLDKNSPLPVAFKYVGWEGATYAVALGSLCALSTSLLGSMFPMPRVVWAMAEDGLLFKCLAKISPRTKTPLTATLASGVVAAVMAFLFDLKDLVDLMSIGTLLAYTLVAACVLVLRYQPELSSAAYEMANTQDEPEIGESYNEGKIDMLPQPEDHFTMKNLLFPSNTEPSPLSGFAVSICASVLGILVCFFSVVAVQGGFAPWSVSVLSIIMVVCLIVTFIVGRQPQSKVKLAFKVPLLPFIPVISMFINVYLMMQLDRGTWIRFAIWMVIGLVIYFGYGIRNSAEASLTRSDTFTPACTIKGEPMATEKEAFLHNTNTNGDDDDS
;
A
#
# COMPACT_ATOMS: atom_id res chain seq x y z
N MET A 1 24.01 -22.16 18.76
CA MET A 1 22.88 -22.23 17.81
C MET A 1 23.19 -23.30 16.78
N PRO A 2 22.39 -24.37 16.65
CA PRO A 2 22.71 -25.54 15.81
C PRO A 2 22.83 -25.22 14.32
N PHE A 3 22.08 -24.23 13.82
CA PHE A 3 22.07 -23.84 12.40
C PHE A 3 22.79 -22.51 12.11
N GLY A 4 23.56 -22.00 13.08
CA GLY A 4 24.24 -20.70 12.96
C GLY A 4 23.29 -19.52 12.70
N PHE A 5 23.86 -18.37 12.33
CA PHE A 5 23.10 -17.15 12.01
C PHE A 5 22.29 -17.28 10.71
N SER A 6 22.83 -18.03 9.73
CA SER A 6 22.14 -18.30 8.46
C SER A 6 20.80 -19.02 8.66
N GLY A 7 20.76 -20.03 9.54
CA GLY A 7 19.52 -20.73 9.88
C GLY A 7 18.51 -19.85 10.62
N VAL A 8 18.97 -18.96 11.51
CA VAL A 8 18.09 -17.99 12.21
C VAL A 8 17.43 -17.06 11.20
N LEU A 9 18.20 -16.56 10.23
CA LEU A 9 17.71 -15.60 9.26
C LEU A 9 16.78 -16.23 8.22
N SER A 10 17.08 -17.45 7.74
CA SER A 10 16.17 -18.21 6.87
C SER A 10 14.87 -18.57 7.60
N GLY A 11 14.96 -18.98 8.87
CA GLY A 11 13.79 -19.19 9.73
C GLY A 11 12.96 -17.92 9.93
N ALA A 12 13.61 -16.76 10.12
CA ALA A 12 12.92 -15.47 10.25
C ALA A 12 12.13 -15.10 8.97
N ALA A 13 12.67 -15.40 7.79
CA ALA A 13 11.98 -15.15 6.52
C ALA A 13 10.71 -16.00 6.37
N THR A 14 10.71 -17.27 6.76
CA THR A 14 9.50 -18.11 6.76
C THR A 14 8.54 -17.73 7.89
N CYS A 15 9.05 -17.44 9.10
CA CYS A 15 8.23 -17.02 10.24
C CYS A 15 7.60 -15.64 10.06
N PHE A 16 8.08 -14.82 9.11
CA PHE A 16 7.46 -13.55 8.75
C PHE A 16 5.97 -13.69 8.43
N TYR A 17 5.57 -14.80 7.81
CA TYR A 17 4.18 -15.15 7.55
C TYR A 17 3.28 -15.01 8.79
N ALA A 18 3.77 -15.36 9.99
CA ALA A 18 2.98 -15.26 11.21
C ALA A 18 2.61 -13.82 11.58
N PHE A 19 3.35 -12.82 11.09
CA PHE A 19 3.08 -11.40 11.34
C PHE A 19 2.23 -10.73 10.26
N VAL A 20 1.89 -11.45 9.18
CA VAL A 20 1.04 -10.92 8.11
C VAL A 20 -0.41 -10.84 8.58
N GLY A 21 -1.11 -9.74 8.26
CA GLY A 21 -2.52 -9.54 8.56
C GLY A 21 -2.84 -8.23 9.29
N PHE A 22 -1.84 -7.46 9.70
CA PHE A 22 -2.08 -6.12 10.27
C PHE A 22 -2.64 -5.14 9.23
N ASP A 23 -2.35 -5.36 7.95
CA ASP A 23 -2.87 -4.59 6.81
C ASP A 23 -4.40 -4.70 6.65
N CYS A 24 -5.00 -5.79 7.15
CA CYS A 24 -6.45 -5.93 7.21
C CYS A 24 -7.12 -4.83 8.06
N ILE A 25 -6.43 -4.34 9.11
CA ILE A 25 -6.92 -3.27 10.01
C ILE A 25 -7.06 -1.95 9.25
N ALA A 26 -6.18 -1.70 8.27
CA ALA A 26 -6.27 -0.49 7.44
C ALA A 26 -7.44 -0.58 6.44
N THR A 27 -7.76 -1.78 5.96
CA THR A 27 -8.85 -2.02 5.00
C THR A 27 -10.24 -1.79 5.62
N THR A 28 -10.38 -1.93 6.94
CA THR A 28 -11.61 -1.63 7.68
C THR A 28 -11.72 -0.19 8.12
N GLY A 29 -10.84 0.70 7.66
CA GLY A 29 -10.78 2.09 8.13
C GLY A 29 -12.08 2.89 7.97
N GLU A 30 -12.88 2.55 6.96
CA GLU A 30 -14.20 3.17 6.69
C GLU A 30 -15.24 2.88 7.79
N GLU A 31 -15.08 1.79 8.54
CA GLU A 31 -16.00 1.37 9.61
C GLU A 31 -15.55 1.82 11.00
N VAL A 32 -14.37 2.44 11.10
CA VAL A 32 -13.74 2.78 12.38
C VAL A 32 -14.06 4.22 12.77
N LYS A 33 -14.59 4.42 13.98
CA LYS A 33 -14.75 5.76 14.56
C LYS A 33 -13.37 6.38 14.83
N ASN A 34 -13.10 7.56 14.27
CA ASN A 34 -11.80 8.24 14.32
C ASN A 34 -10.64 7.40 13.76
N PRO A 35 -10.66 7.07 12.45
CA PRO A 35 -9.69 6.14 11.84
C PRO A 35 -8.24 6.62 11.98
N GLN A 36 -8.04 7.94 11.99
CA GLN A 36 -6.73 8.60 12.10
C GLN A 36 -5.95 8.21 13.37
N ARG A 37 -6.64 7.91 14.49
CA ARG A 37 -5.99 7.47 15.75
C ARG A 37 -6.18 5.98 16.01
N ALA A 38 -7.36 5.45 15.70
CA ALA A 38 -7.70 4.07 16.01
C ALA A 38 -6.90 3.06 15.17
N ILE A 39 -6.69 3.31 13.87
CA ILE A 39 -5.95 2.39 12.98
C ILE A 39 -4.49 2.25 13.43
N PRO A 40 -3.71 3.34 13.66
CA PRO A 40 -2.32 3.19 14.11
C PRO A 40 -2.19 2.49 15.46
N ILE A 41 -3.06 2.81 16.43
CA ILE A 41 -3.06 2.16 17.74
C ILE A 41 -3.38 0.67 17.58
N GLY A 42 -4.36 0.33 16.75
CA GLY A 42 -4.73 -1.05 16.46
C GLY A 42 -3.59 -1.85 15.86
N ILE A 43 -2.89 -1.31 14.87
CA ILE A 43 -1.73 -1.97 14.23
C ILE A 43 -0.60 -2.20 15.25
N VAL A 44 -0.19 -1.17 15.99
CA VAL A 44 0.93 -1.30 16.94
C VAL A 44 0.59 -2.23 18.10
N ALA A 45 -0.62 -2.09 18.67
CA ALA A 45 -1.06 -2.92 19.79
C ALA A 45 -1.18 -4.40 19.38
N SER A 46 -1.80 -4.68 18.23
CA SER A 46 -1.92 -6.06 17.73
C SER A 46 -0.57 -6.70 17.45
N LEU A 47 0.34 -5.99 16.76
CA LEU A 47 1.70 -6.49 16.50
C LEU A 47 2.49 -6.76 17.78
N LEU A 48 2.37 -5.90 18.79
CA LEU A 48 3.06 -6.09 20.07
C LEU A 48 2.51 -7.29 20.85
N ILE A 49 1.18 -7.48 20.86
CA ILE A 49 0.55 -8.65 21.49
C ILE A 49 0.99 -9.93 20.77
N CYS A 50 0.94 -9.95 19.44
CA CYS A 50 1.39 -11.08 18.62
C CYS A 50 2.88 -11.39 18.85
N PHE A 51 3.74 -10.37 18.93
CA PHE A 51 5.16 -10.54 19.21
C PHE A 51 5.41 -11.25 20.55
N VAL A 52 4.77 -10.79 21.63
CA VAL A 52 4.90 -11.40 22.96
C VAL A 52 4.38 -12.83 22.96
N ALA A 53 3.23 -13.06 22.32
CA ALA A 53 2.63 -14.40 22.24
C ALA A 53 3.51 -15.38 21.44
N TYR A 54 4.01 -14.99 20.26
CA TYR A 54 4.85 -15.85 19.44
C TYR A 54 6.21 -16.12 20.08
N PHE A 55 6.82 -15.10 20.69
CA PHE A 55 8.04 -15.30 21.47
C PHE A 55 7.80 -16.29 22.62
N GLY A 56 6.72 -16.09 23.39
CA GLY A 56 6.36 -16.96 24.51
C GLY A 56 6.10 -18.40 24.08
N VAL A 57 5.33 -18.61 23.01
CA VAL A 57 5.03 -19.95 22.48
C VAL A 57 6.30 -20.61 21.94
N SER A 58 7.15 -19.90 21.19
CA SER A 58 8.40 -20.46 20.66
C SER A 58 9.38 -20.84 21.78
N ALA A 59 9.49 -20.01 22.83
CA ALA A 59 10.35 -20.29 23.98
C ALA A 59 9.81 -21.49 24.79
N ALA A 60 8.51 -21.52 25.08
CA ALA A 60 7.90 -22.61 25.83
C ALA A 60 8.04 -23.94 25.08
N LEU A 61 7.75 -23.95 23.79
CA LEU A 61 7.78 -25.16 22.96
C LEU A 61 9.19 -25.76 22.83
N THR A 62 10.21 -24.92 22.67
CA THR A 62 11.61 -25.36 22.55
C THR A 62 12.22 -25.83 23.87
N VAL A 63 11.69 -25.38 25.01
CA VAL A 63 12.04 -25.92 26.35
C VAL A 63 11.35 -27.26 26.61
N MET A 64 10.15 -27.42 26.07
CA MET A 64 9.30 -28.59 26.31
C MET A 64 9.70 -29.83 25.50
N MET A 65 10.16 -29.62 24.26
CA MET A 65 10.55 -30.69 23.35
C MET A 65 11.78 -30.28 22.53
N PRO A 66 12.77 -31.16 22.36
CA PRO A 66 13.95 -30.84 21.55
C PRO A 66 13.59 -30.57 20.08
N TYR A 67 14.22 -29.55 19.49
CA TYR A 67 13.87 -29.02 18.17
C TYR A 67 13.85 -30.04 17.02
N TYR A 68 14.63 -31.12 17.13
CA TYR A 68 14.74 -32.16 16.10
C TYR A 68 13.60 -33.19 16.14
N MET A 69 12.78 -33.21 17.19
CA MET A 69 11.60 -34.09 17.28
C MET A 69 10.28 -33.34 17.04
N LEU A 70 10.32 -32.04 16.79
CA LEU A 70 9.10 -31.27 16.53
C LEU A 70 8.44 -31.72 15.22
N ASP A 71 7.16 -32.09 15.33
CA ASP A 71 6.33 -32.40 14.17
C ASP A 71 6.05 -31.14 13.35
N LYS A 72 6.09 -31.27 12.01
CA LYS A 72 5.90 -30.13 11.10
C LYS A 72 4.44 -29.70 10.96
N ASN A 73 3.49 -30.61 11.16
CA ASN A 73 2.07 -30.36 10.90
C ASN A 73 1.31 -29.99 12.18
N SER A 74 1.72 -30.56 13.31
CA SER A 74 1.00 -30.47 14.60
C SER A 74 1.97 -30.28 15.78
N PRO A 75 2.84 -29.26 15.75
CA PRO A 75 3.92 -29.11 16.73
C PRO A 75 3.41 -28.98 18.16
N LEU A 76 2.33 -28.22 18.39
CA LEU A 76 1.80 -27.95 19.72
C LEU A 76 1.11 -29.18 20.36
N PRO A 77 0.12 -29.84 19.72
CA PRO A 77 -0.49 -31.04 20.30
C PRO A 77 0.52 -32.18 20.56
N VAL A 78 1.44 -32.41 19.62
CA VAL A 78 2.46 -33.47 19.76
C VAL A 78 3.39 -33.19 20.93
N ALA A 79 3.77 -31.94 21.14
CA ALA A 79 4.58 -31.58 22.29
C ALA A 79 3.84 -31.87 23.61
N PHE A 80 2.56 -31.49 23.76
CA PHE A 80 1.80 -31.76 25.00
C PHE A 80 1.62 -33.26 25.27
N LYS A 81 1.46 -34.03 24.20
CA LYS A 81 1.46 -35.49 24.27
C LYS A 81 2.81 -36.05 24.72
N TYR A 82 3.93 -35.49 24.24
CA TYR A 82 5.27 -35.89 24.64
C TYR A 82 5.54 -35.68 26.15
N VAL A 83 5.01 -34.60 26.73
CA VAL A 83 5.11 -34.34 28.18
C VAL A 83 4.18 -35.23 29.02
N GLY A 84 3.24 -35.94 28.38
CA GLY A 84 2.25 -36.78 29.05
C GLY A 84 1.00 -36.04 29.53
N TRP A 85 0.76 -34.81 29.05
CA TRP A 85 -0.41 -34.01 29.45
C TRP A 85 -1.54 -34.11 28.41
N GLU A 86 -2.27 -35.22 28.46
CA GLU A 86 -3.30 -35.54 27.45
C GLU A 86 -4.45 -34.54 27.42
N GLY A 87 -4.91 -34.04 28.58
CA GLY A 87 -5.98 -33.04 28.64
C GLY A 87 -5.63 -31.73 27.91
N ALA A 88 -4.39 -31.26 28.08
CA ALA A 88 -3.89 -30.07 27.38
C ALA A 88 -3.77 -30.30 25.87
N THR A 89 -3.45 -31.53 25.44
CA THR A 89 -3.38 -31.90 24.03
C THR A 89 -4.71 -31.66 23.31
N TYR A 90 -5.83 -32.13 23.89
CA TYR A 90 -7.16 -31.93 23.32
C TYR A 90 -7.59 -30.46 23.34
N ALA A 91 -7.32 -29.74 24.43
CA ALA A 91 -7.66 -28.32 24.55
C ALA A 91 -6.93 -27.48 23.48
N VAL A 92 -5.64 -27.72 23.27
CA VAL A 92 -4.83 -27.01 22.27
C VAL A 92 -5.23 -27.41 20.85
N ALA A 93 -5.54 -28.69 20.60
CA ALA A 93 -6.04 -29.12 19.29
C ALA A 93 -7.37 -28.42 18.94
N LEU A 94 -8.33 -28.39 19.85
CA LEU A 94 -9.60 -27.68 19.64
C LEU A 94 -9.38 -26.18 19.46
N GLY A 95 -8.53 -25.57 20.28
CA GLY A 95 -8.16 -24.16 20.16
C GLY A 95 -7.52 -23.84 18.80
N SER A 96 -6.66 -24.71 18.29
CA SER A 96 -6.02 -24.55 16.98
C SER A 96 -7.02 -24.61 15.83
N LEU A 97 -8.01 -25.54 15.88
CA LEU A 97 -9.07 -25.63 14.87
C LEU A 97 -9.95 -24.37 14.87
N CYS A 98 -10.34 -23.88 16.05
CA CYS A 98 -11.11 -22.64 16.18
C CYS A 98 -10.31 -21.42 15.70
N ALA A 99 -9.01 -21.34 16.02
CA ALA A 99 -8.14 -20.26 15.59
C ALA A 99 -7.93 -20.25 14.07
N LEU A 100 -7.67 -21.40 13.46
CA LEU A 100 -7.53 -21.54 12.00
C LEU A 100 -8.82 -21.16 11.27
N SER A 101 -9.97 -21.59 11.80
CA SER A 101 -11.29 -21.22 11.24
C SER A 101 -11.53 -19.72 11.32
N THR A 102 -11.21 -19.10 12.46
CA THR A 102 -11.31 -17.64 12.64
C THR A 102 -10.36 -16.88 11.71
N SER A 103 -9.13 -17.35 11.54
CA SER A 103 -8.14 -16.75 10.64
C SER A 103 -8.60 -16.81 9.17
N LEU A 104 -9.17 -17.95 8.75
CA LEU A 104 -9.75 -18.10 7.41
C LEU A 104 -10.86 -17.07 7.17
N LEU A 105 -11.82 -16.95 8.09
CA LEU A 105 -12.89 -15.96 7.99
C LEU A 105 -12.35 -14.52 8.00
N GLY A 106 -11.35 -14.24 8.84
CA GLY A 106 -10.69 -12.94 8.93
C GLY A 106 -10.01 -12.53 7.61
N SER A 107 -9.39 -13.48 6.91
CA SER A 107 -8.79 -13.22 5.58
C SER A 107 -9.83 -13.08 4.46
N MET A 108 -10.97 -13.77 4.56
CA MET A 108 -12.07 -13.65 3.60
C MET A 108 -12.86 -12.34 3.72
N PHE A 109 -12.66 -11.57 4.79
CA PHE A 109 -13.32 -10.29 5.00
C PHE A 109 -12.80 -9.16 4.06
N PRO A 110 -11.49 -8.87 4.00
CA PRO A 110 -10.95 -7.82 3.11
C PRO A 110 -10.85 -8.26 1.64
N MET A 111 -10.67 -9.56 1.37
CA MET A 111 -10.39 -10.07 0.01
C MET A 111 -11.44 -9.63 -1.04
N PRO A 112 -12.77 -9.82 -0.83
CA PRO A 112 -13.77 -9.38 -1.80
C PRO A 112 -13.80 -7.87 -1.99
N ARG A 113 -13.46 -7.07 -0.97
CA ARG A 113 -13.43 -5.60 -1.06
C ARG A 113 -12.33 -5.14 -2.00
N VAL A 114 -11.13 -5.71 -1.85
CA VAL A 114 -9.99 -5.40 -2.71
C VAL A 114 -10.27 -5.80 -4.16
N VAL A 115 -10.79 -7.01 -4.38
CA VAL A 115 -11.14 -7.48 -5.74
C VAL A 115 -12.23 -6.63 -6.38
N TRP A 116 -13.23 -6.21 -5.58
CA TRP A 116 -14.30 -5.34 -6.03
C TRP A 116 -13.78 -3.95 -6.43
N ALA A 117 -12.96 -3.30 -5.59
CA ALA A 117 -12.36 -2.01 -5.87
C ALA A 117 -11.49 -2.05 -7.14
N MET A 118 -10.64 -3.08 -7.28
CA MET A 118 -9.82 -3.27 -8.49
C MET A 118 -10.67 -3.50 -9.76
N ALA A 119 -11.83 -4.15 -9.63
CA ALA A 119 -12.73 -4.37 -10.76
C ALA A 119 -13.56 -3.14 -11.12
N GLU A 120 -13.89 -2.29 -10.14
CA GLU A 120 -14.55 -1.00 -10.33
C GLU A 120 -13.64 -0.01 -11.05
N ASP A 121 -12.36 0.06 -10.67
CA ASP A 121 -11.32 0.84 -11.37
C ASP A 121 -11.04 0.34 -12.79
N GLY A 122 -11.58 -0.83 -13.15
CA GLY A 122 -11.43 -1.45 -14.45
C GLY A 122 -10.11 -2.19 -14.68
N LEU A 123 -9.29 -2.34 -13.63
CA LEU A 123 -8.04 -3.13 -13.63
C LEU A 123 -8.32 -4.64 -13.74
N LEU A 124 -9.40 -5.11 -13.11
CA LEU A 124 -9.93 -6.47 -13.23
C LEU A 124 -11.26 -6.51 -14.00
N PHE A 125 -11.68 -7.71 -14.38
CA PHE A 125 -12.93 -7.93 -15.13
C PHE A 125 -14.14 -7.32 -14.42
N LYS A 126 -14.92 -6.46 -15.11
CA LYS A 126 -16.10 -5.76 -14.55
C LYS A 126 -17.18 -6.68 -13.97
N CYS A 127 -17.18 -7.97 -14.32
CA CYS A 127 -18.08 -8.97 -13.74
C CYS A 127 -17.87 -9.15 -12.21
N LEU A 128 -16.63 -8.95 -11.74
CA LEU A 128 -16.27 -9.04 -10.32
C LEU A 128 -16.78 -7.84 -9.51
N ALA A 129 -17.05 -6.69 -10.16
CA ALA A 129 -17.60 -5.50 -9.52
C ALA A 129 -19.12 -5.58 -9.27
N LYS A 130 -19.80 -6.64 -9.75
CA LYS A 130 -21.26 -6.76 -9.67
C LYS A 130 -21.73 -7.03 -8.23
N ILE A 131 -22.50 -6.10 -7.68
CA ILE A 131 -23.11 -6.21 -6.35
C ILE A 131 -24.45 -6.95 -6.45
N SER A 132 -24.69 -7.89 -5.53
CA SER A 132 -25.98 -8.61 -5.44
C SER A 132 -27.06 -7.72 -4.83
N PRO A 133 -28.27 -7.64 -5.44
CA PRO A 133 -29.34 -6.76 -4.96
C PRO A 133 -29.95 -7.20 -3.61
N ARG A 134 -29.84 -8.49 -3.25
CA ARG A 134 -30.40 -9.02 -1.99
C ARG A 134 -29.46 -8.85 -0.80
N THR A 135 -28.19 -9.18 -0.97
CA THR A 135 -27.20 -9.18 0.12
C THR A 135 -26.37 -7.91 0.18
N LYS A 136 -26.43 -7.04 -0.84
CA LYS A 136 -25.60 -5.85 -1.00
C LYS A 136 -24.09 -6.13 -0.89
N THR A 137 -23.68 -7.35 -1.25
CA THR A 137 -22.29 -7.81 -1.22
C THR A 137 -21.83 -8.29 -2.60
N PRO A 138 -20.52 -8.20 -2.91
CA PRO A 138 -19.96 -8.65 -4.18
C PRO A 138 -19.82 -10.18 -4.22
N LEU A 139 -20.95 -10.89 -4.40
CA LEU A 139 -20.99 -12.36 -4.37
C LEU A 139 -20.08 -13.02 -5.41
N THR A 140 -19.95 -12.43 -6.62
CA THR A 140 -19.09 -12.96 -7.67
C THR A 140 -17.62 -12.89 -7.29
N ALA A 141 -17.18 -11.80 -6.66
CA ALA A 141 -15.82 -11.65 -6.15
C ALA A 141 -15.53 -12.65 -5.01
N THR A 142 -16.46 -12.82 -4.06
CA THR A 142 -16.31 -13.78 -2.96
C THR A 142 -16.23 -15.22 -3.45
N LEU A 143 -17.09 -15.61 -4.39
CA LEU A 143 -17.08 -16.97 -4.93
C LEU A 143 -15.83 -17.22 -5.78
N ALA A 144 -15.43 -16.26 -6.62
CA ALA A 144 -14.24 -16.37 -7.44
C ALA A 144 -12.97 -16.50 -6.59
N SER A 145 -12.80 -15.65 -5.56
CA SER A 145 -11.64 -15.72 -4.67
C SER A 145 -11.62 -17.01 -3.84
N GLY A 146 -12.77 -17.47 -3.36
CA GLY A 146 -12.90 -18.75 -2.65
C GLY A 146 -12.57 -19.97 -3.52
N VAL A 147 -13.03 -19.98 -4.78
CA VAL A 147 -12.70 -21.06 -5.74
C VAL A 147 -11.20 -21.06 -6.06
N VAL A 148 -10.60 -19.89 -6.31
CA VAL A 148 -9.15 -19.78 -6.55
C VAL A 148 -8.38 -20.25 -5.32
N ALA A 149 -8.78 -19.84 -4.10
CA ALA A 149 -8.14 -20.30 -2.87
C ALA A 149 -8.25 -21.82 -2.67
N ALA A 150 -9.41 -22.42 -2.97
CA ALA A 150 -9.59 -23.87 -2.88
C ALA A 150 -8.72 -24.64 -3.89
N VAL A 151 -8.61 -24.13 -5.12
CA VAL A 151 -7.70 -24.70 -6.14
C VAL A 151 -6.24 -24.58 -5.69
N MET A 152 -5.85 -23.44 -5.13
CA MET A 152 -4.49 -23.24 -4.62
C MET A 152 -4.17 -24.18 -3.45
N ALA A 153 -5.10 -24.34 -2.51
CA ALA A 153 -4.96 -25.27 -1.38
C ALA A 153 -4.90 -26.74 -1.82
N PHE A 154 -5.50 -27.09 -2.97
CA PHE A 154 -5.46 -28.43 -3.53
C PHE A 154 -4.16 -28.71 -4.30
N LEU A 155 -3.61 -27.72 -5.01
CA LEU A 155 -2.45 -27.89 -5.90
C LEU A 155 -1.09 -27.72 -5.22
N PHE A 156 -1.02 -26.98 -4.11
CA PHE A 156 0.25 -26.59 -3.49
C PHE A 156 0.34 -27.02 -2.03
N ASP A 157 1.55 -27.43 -1.63
CA ASP A 157 1.86 -27.69 -0.23
C ASP A 157 1.82 -26.41 0.62
N LEU A 158 1.50 -26.56 1.91
CA LEU A 158 1.42 -25.44 2.86
C LEU A 158 2.70 -24.59 2.86
N LYS A 159 3.88 -25.22 2.83
CA LYS A 159 5.17 -24.52 2.81
C LYS A 159 5.29 -23.61 1.59
N ASP A 160 4.91 -24.10 0.41
CA ASP A 160 5.01 -23.37 -0.84
C ASP A 160 4.04 -22.19 -0.88
N LEU A 161 2.82 -22.37 -0.35
CA LEU A 161 1.83 -21.31 -0.20
C LEU A 161 2.30 -20.22 0.77
N VAL A 162 2.89 -20.61 1.91
CA VAL A 162 3.44 -19.69 2.91
C VAL A 162 4.60 -18.88 2.33
N ASP A 163 5.52 -19.54 1.62
CA ASP A 163 6.66 -18.88 0.99
C ASP A 163 6.20 -17.92 -0.13
N LEU A 164 5.17 -18.30 -0.93
CA LEU A 164 4.57 -17.46 -1.97
C LEU A 164 3.85 -16.22 -1.39
N MET A 165 3.12 -16.40 -0.29
CA MET A 165 2.46 -15.29 0.41
C MET A 165 3.50 -14.33 1.01
N SER A 166 4.58 -14.86 1.58
CA SER A 166 5.65 -14.07 2.20
C SER A 166 6.41 -13.24 1.18
N ILE A 167 6.81 -13.81 0.03
CA ILE A 167 7.49 -13.02 -1.02
C ILE A 167 6.60 -11.90 -1.57
N GLY A 168 5.29 -12.17 -1.76
CA GLY A 168 4.35 -11.18 -2.27
C GLY A 168 4.11 -10.03 -1.28
N THR A 169 3.97 -10.34 0.00
CA THR A 169 3.78 -9.32 1.07
C THR A 169 5.03 -8.50 1.32
N LEU A 170 6.21 -9.11 1.33
CA LEU A 170 7.49 -8.39 1.43
C LEU A 170 7.69 -7.42 0.24
N LEU A 171 7.31 -7.84 -0.97
CA LEU A 171 7.34 -6.94 -2.14
C LEU A 171 6.35 -5.79 -1.97
N ALA A 172 5.12 -6.06 -1.55
CA ALA A 172 4.11 -5.03 -1.31
C ALA A 172 4.57 -4.01 -0.26
N TYR A 173 5.17 -4.45 0.85
CA TYR A 173 5.69 -3.55 1.89
C TYR A 173 6.91 -2.75 1.41
N THR A 174 7.74 -3.32 0.54
CA THR A 174 8.83 -2.59 -0.14
C THR A 174 8.27 -1.48 -1.03
N LEU A 175 7.21 -1.76 -1.78
CA LEU A 175 6.53 -0.78 -2.63
C LEU A 175 5.87 0.31 -1.78
N VAL A 176 5.19 -0.04 -0.69
CA VAL A 176 4.59 0.94 0.25
C VAL A 176 5.68 1.85 0.84
N ALA A 177 6.82 1.30 1.24
CA ALA A 177 7.95 2.09 1.74
C ALA A 177 8.49 3.06 0.67
N ALA A 178 8.61 2.61 -0.58
CA ALA A 178 8.99 3.47 -1.70
C ALA A 178 7.96 4.58 -1.94
N CYS A 179 6.66 4.25 -1.96
CA CYS A 179 5.58 5.21 -2.16
C CYS A 179 5.55 6.29 -1.07
N VAL A 180 5.73 5.92 0.20
CA VAL A 180 5.82 6.88 1.32
C VAL A 180 6.97 7.86 1.11
N LEU A 181 8.11 7.38 0.57
CA LEU A 181 9.26 8.23 0.28
C LEU A 181 9.01 9.15 -0.91
N VAL A 182 8.32 8.70 -1.96
CA VAL A 182 7.99 9.55 -3.12
C VAL A 182 6.92 10.60 -2.78
N LEU A 183 5.80 10.16 -2.20
CA LEU A 183 4.65 11.03 -1.90
C LEU A 183 4.97 12.14 -0.91
N ARG A 184 5.98 11.96 -0.05
CA ARG A 184 6.36 12.98 0.93
C ARG A 184 7.02 14.22 0.32
N TYR A 185 7.62 14.07 -0.86
CA TYR A 185 8.43 15.11 -1.50
C TYR A 185 7.88 15.57 -2.86
N GLN A 186 6.78 14.99 -3.34
CA GLN A 186 6.06 15.53 -4.47
C GLN A 186 5.26 16.79 -4.06
N PRO A 187 5.18 17.82 -4.92
CA PRO A 187 4.26 18.93 -4.73
C PRO A 187 2.81 18.44 -4.83
N GLU A 188 1.91 19.10 -4.12
CA GLU A 188 0.49 18.78 -4.22
C GLU A 188 -0.03 19.14 -5.61
N LEU A 189 -0.46 18.14 -6.39
CA LEU A 189 -1.26 18.37 -7.60
C LEU A 189 -2.76 18.06 -7.37
N SER A 190 -3.16 17.68 -6.16
CA SER A 190 -4.46 17.03 -5.91
C SER A 190 -5.23 17.54 -4.68
N SER A 191 -4.91 18.73 -4.12
CA SER A 191 -5.68 19.25 -2.97
C SER A 191 -7.03 19.87 -3.38
N ALA A 192 -7.16 20.39 -4.60
CA ALA A 192 -8.40 21.03 -5.06
C ALA A 192 -9.61 20.07 -5.10
N ALA A 193 -9.37 18.76 -5.32
CA ALA A 193 -10.42 17.75 -5.29
C ALA A 193 -10.77 17.25 -3.87
N TYR A 194 -9.83 17.35 -2.91
CA TYR A 194 -10.04 16.91 -1.52
C TYR A 194 -10.67 18.00 -0.65
N GLU A 195 -10.40 19.29 -0.92
CA GLU A 195 -11.00 20.42 -0.18
C GLU A 195 -12.50 20.62 -0.50
N MET A 196 -12.97 20.25 -1.69
CA MET A 196 -14.41 20.29 -2.02
C MET A 196 -15.22 19.19 -1.33
N ALA A 197 -14.60 18.09 -0.89
CA ALA A 197 -15.30 16.98 -0.25
C ALA A 197 -15.52 17.18 1.26
N ASN A 198 -14.78 18.10 1.89
CA ASN A 198 -14.77 18.28 3.34
C ASN A 198 -15.52 19.53 3.82
N THR A 199 -16.22 20.25 2.92
CA THR A 199 -17.00 21.45 3.25
C THR A 199 -18.51 21.22 3.34
N GLN A 200 -18.96 19.97 3.52
CA GLN A 200 -20.40 19.67 3.67
C GLN A 200 -20.89 19.50 5.11
N ASP A 201 -20.03 19.55 6.13
CA ASP A 201 -20.47 19.41 7.53
C ASP A 201 -19.79 20.45 8.45
N GLU A 202 -20.28 21.70 8.44
CA GLU A 202 -20.59 22.50 9.65
C GLU A 202 -20.99 23.95 9.29
N PRO A 203 -22.08 24.51 9.86
CA PRO A 203 -22.41 25.92 9.72
C PRO A 203 -21.99 26.70 10.97
N GLU A 204 -20.89 27.45 10.92
CA GLU A 204 -20.66 28.54 11.90
C GLU A 204 -20.07 29.79 11.23
N ILE A 205 -20.49 30.91 11.80
CA ILE A 205 -20.62 32.25 11.21
C ILE A 205 -19.34 33.07 11.43
N GLY A 206 -18.88 33.72 10.35
CA GLY A 206 -18.24 35.04 10.36
C GLY A 206 -16.80 35.12 10.85
N GLU A 207 -15.87 35.42 9.95
CA GLU A 207 -15.25 36.76 9.87
C GLU A 207 -14.52 36.94 8.53
N SER A 208 -14.72 38.12 7.96
CA SER A 208 -14.23 38.57 6.65
C SER A 208 -12.71 38.76 6.68
N TYR A 209 -11.96 38.08 5.79
CA TYR A 209 -10.67 38.57 5.30
C TYR A 209 -10.41 38.20 3.83
N ASN A 210 -10.62 39.21 2.98
CA ASN A 210 -9.99 39.55 1.69
C ASN A 210 -9.66 38.47 0.64
N GLU A 211 -10.31 38.65 -0.52
CA GLU A 211 -9.81 38.32 -1.86
C GLU A 211 -8.32 38.68 -2.02
N GLY A 212 -7.47 37.66 -2.02
CA GLY A 212 -6.06 37.73 -2.39
C GLY A 212 -5.84 37.10 -3.76
N LYS A 213 -6.04 37.91 -4.81
CA LYS A 213 -5.34 37.88 -6.10
C LYS A 213 -4.46 36.65 -6.37
N ILE A 214 -4.88 35.82 -7.33
CA ILE A 214 -4.04 34.82 -8.00
C ILE A 214 -2.93 35.59 -8.73
N ASP A 215 -1.79 35.81 -8.06
CA ASP A 215 -0.57 36.25 -8.71
C ASP A 215 0.17 34.99 -9.16
N MET A 216 -0.10 34.58 -10.40
CA MET A 216 0.63 33.55 -11.11
C MET A 216 2.04 34.08 -11.39
N LEU A 217 2.90 34.06 -10.38
CA LEU A 217 4.32 34.35 -10.57
C LEU A 217 4.90 33.30 -11.53
N PRO A 218 5.71 33.70 -12.54
CA PRO A 218 6.36 32.75 -13.42
C PRO A 218 7.32 31.91 -12.57
N GLN A 219 7.13 30.58 -12.54
CA GLN A 219 8.13 29.69 -11.99
C GLN A 219 9.41 29.85 -12.82
N PRO A 220 10.58 30.14 -12.21
CA PRO A 220 11.83 30.18 -12.95
C PRO A 220 12.11 28.78 -13.50
N GLU A 221 12.52 28.70 -14.76
CA GLU A 221 12.93 27.45 -15.40
C GLU A 221 14.22 26.93 -14.74
N ASP A 222 14.07 26.11 -13.70
CA ASP A 222 15.19 25.50 -12.99
C ASP A 222 15.77 24.35 -13.83
N HIS A 223 16.89 24.61 -14.50
CA HIS A 223 17.68 23.59 -15.17
C HIS A 223 18.20 22.52 -14.19
N PHE A 224 18.13 21.25 -14.59
CA PHE A 224 18.63 20.10 -13.82
C PHE A 224 20.15 20.21 -13.61
N THR A 225 20.58 20.72 -12.45
CA THR A 225 22.00 20.91 -12.11
C THR A 225 22.33 20.13 -10.84
N MET A 226 23.43 19.38 -10.83
CA MET A 226 23.92 18.60 -9.66
C MET A 226 24.00 19.42 -8.36
N LYS A 227 24.22 20.74 -8.45
CA LYS A 227 24.19 21.65 -7.30
C LYS A 227 22.79 21.85 -6.71
N ASN A 228 21.75 21.91 -7.54
CA ASN A 228 20.35 22.01 -7.09
C ASN A 228 19.85 20.70 -6.45
N LEU A 229 20.47 19.56 -6.77
CA LEU A 229 20.21 18.26 -6.13
C LEU A 229 20.80 18.17 -4.71
N LEU A 230 21.99 18.75 -4.46
CA LEU A 230 22.63 18.73 -3.14
C LEU A 230 22.17 19.86 -2.21
N PHE A 231 21.79 21.01 -2.77
CA PHE A 231 21.39 22.21 -2.02
C PHE A 231 20.20 22.88 -2.70
N PRO A 232 18.96 22.47 -2.40
CA PRO A 232 17.78 23.12 -2.94
C PRO A 232 17.65 24.53 -2.35
N SER A 233 17.58 25.56 -3.21
CA SER A 233 17.41 26.96 -2.80
C SER A 233 15.94 27.31 -2.47
N ASN A 234 14.99 26.48 -2.86
CA ASN A 234 13.55 26.72 -2.69
C ASN A 234 12.99 26.00 -1.44
N THR A 235 12.20 26.73 -0.64
CA THR A 235 11.63 26.30 0.65
C THR A 235 10.37 25.44 0.50
N GLU A 236 9.84 25.31 -0.72
CA GLU A 236 8.61 24.59 -1.04
C GLU A 236 8.89 23.45 -2.05
N PRO A 237 8.17 22.32 -1.96
CA PRO A 237 8.34 21.22 -2.90
C PRO A 237 7.97 21.69 -4.31
N SER A 238 8.93 21.65 -5.24
CA SER A 238 8.69 21.90 -6.67
C SER A 238 8.46 20.58 -7.42
N PRO A 239 7.80 20.58 -8.60
CA PRO A 239 7.61 19.37 -9.40
C PRO A 239 8.93 18.70 -9.80
N LEU A 240 9.99 19.49 -9.95
CA LEU A 240 11.35 19.01 -10.15
C LEU A 240 11.94 18.32 -8.92
N SER A 241 11.67 18.83 -7.71
CA SER A 241 12.04 18.15 -6.46
C SER A 241 11.34 16.80 -6.35
N GLY A 242 10.03 16.73 -6.59
CA GLY A 242 9.26 15.48 -6.59
C GLY A 242 9.77 14.46 -7.61
N PHE A 243 10.09 14.91 -8.83
CA PHE A 243 10.69 14.06 -9.86
C PHE A 243 12.09 13.57 -9.47
N ALA A 244 12.94 14.45 -8.94
CA ALA A 244 14.27 14.10 -8.45
C ALA A 244 14.20 13.08 -7.30
N VAL A 245 13.27 13.23 -6.34
CA VAL A 245 13.06 12.26 -5.26
C VAL A 245 12.59 10.93 -5.81
N SER A 246 11.69 10.93 -6.79
CA SER A 246 11.22 9.70 -7.45
C SER A 246 12.36 8.94 -8.13
N ILE A 247 13.27 9.65 -8.80
CA ILE A 247 14.50 9.06 -9.37
C ILE A 247 15.39 8.52 -8.25
N CYS A 248 15.66 9.30 -7.21
CA CYS A 248 16.49 8.87 -6.07
C CYS A 248 15.90 7.66 -5.37
N ALA A 249 14.58 7.60 -5.17
CA ALA A 249 13.86 6.47 -4.59
C ALA A 249 13.99 5.22 -5.45
N SER A 250 13.84 5.37 -6.77
CA SER A 250 13.99 4.27 -7.73
C SER A 250 15.42 3.73 -7.76
N VAL A 251 16.42 4.63 -7.79
CA VAL A 251 17.85 4.29 -7.70
C VAL A 251 18.15 3.58 -6.39
N LEU A 252 17.63 4.08 -5.27
CA LEU A 252 17.79 3.46 -3.95
C LEU A 252 17.20 2.04 -3.93
N GLY A 253 16.00 1.84 -4.49
CA GLY A 253 15.38 0.52 -4.62
C GLY A 253 16.25 -0.45 -5.42
N ILE A 254 16.79 -0.02 -6.56
CA ILE A 254 17.70 -0.83 -7.39
C ILE A 254 18.99 -1.17 -6.63
N LEU A 255 19.59 -0.20 -5.94
CA LEU A 255 20.80 -0.41 -5.16
C LEU A 255 20.58 -1.36 -4.00
N VAL A 256 19.43 -1.28 -3.31
CA VAL A 256 19.05 -2.21 -2.25
C VAL A 256 18.86 -3.64 -2.80
N CYS A 257 18.23 -3.79 -3.96
CA CYS A 257 18.14 -5.09 -4.63
C CYS A 257 19.52 -5.65 -4.96
N PHE A 258 20.39 -4.84 -5.57
CA PHE A 258 21.74 -5.28 -5.94
C PHE A 258 22.58 -5.61 -4.70
N PHE A 259 22.49 -4.81 -3.63
CA PHE A 259 23.11 -5.08 -2.34
C PHE A 259 22.68 -6.45 -1.82
N SER A 260 21.37 -6.71 -1.75
CA SER A 260 20.83 -7.97 -1.20
C SER A 260 21.24 -9.18 -2.04
N VAL A 261 21.29 -9.05 -3.37
CA VAL A 261 21.78 -10.12 -4.26
C VAL A 261 23.24 -10.44 -3.99
N VAL A 262 24.11 -9.43 -3.96
CA VAL A 262 25.54 -9.61 -3.68
C VAL A 262 25.77 -10.14 -2.27
N ALA A 263 25.00 -9.69 -1.29
CA ALA A 263 25.11 -10.14 0.10
C ALA A 263 24.81 -11.63 0.25
N VAL A 264 23.85 -12.16 -0.52
CA VAL A 264 23.48 -13.58 -0.49
C VAL A 264 24.39 -14.44 -1.36
N GLN A 265 24.79 -13.97 -2.54
CA GLN A 265 25.59 -14.77 -3.49
C GLN A 265 27.10 -14.69 -3.25
N GLY A 266 27.61 -13.53 -2.81
CA GLY A 266 29.04 -13.26 -2.71
C GLY A 266 29.70 -13.77 -1.42
N GLY A 267 28.91 -14.15 -0.41
CA GLY A 267 29.40 -14.60 0.88
C GLY A 267 30.41 -13.63 1.51
N PHE A 268 31.39 -14.15 2.24
CA PHE A 268 32.47 -13.37 2.88
C PHE A 268 33.69 -13.17 1.98
N ALA A 269 33.56 -13.35 0.66
CA ALA A 269 34.68 -13.13 -0.24
C ALA A 269 35.10 -11.64 -0.24
N PRO A 270 36.40 -11.30 -0.33
CA PRO A 270 36.86 -9.92 -0.21
C PRO A 270 36.27 -9.02 -1.30
N TRP A 271 36.09 -9.54 -2.53
CA TRP A 271 35.43 -8.80 -3.62
C TRP A 271 33.97 -8.47 -3.30
N SER A 272 33.24 -9.41 -2.68
CA SER A 272 31.86 -9.22 -2.23
C SER A 272 31.79 -8.13 -1.15
N VAL A 273 32.67 -8.20 -0.15
CA VAL A 273 32.72 -7.21 0.94
C VAL A 273 33.05 -5.80 0.41
N SER A 274 33.99 -5.68 -0.52
CA SER A 274 34.31 -4.40 -1.16
C SER A 274 33.12 -3.84 -1.93
N VAL A 275 32.44 -4.66 -2.73
CA VAL A 275 31.25 -4.26 -3.49
C VAL A 275 30.11 -3.84 -2.56
N LEU A 276 29.84 -4.61 -1.50
CA LEU A 276 28.81 -4.28 -0.50
C LEU A 276 29.12 -2.97 0.22
N SER A 277 30.38 -2.72 0.57
CA SER A 277 30.80 -1.48 1.19
C SER A 277 30.56 -0.28 0.26
N ILE A 278 30.89 -0.39 -1.03
CA ILE A 278 30.65 0.66 -2.02
C ILE A 278 29.14 0.93 -2.15
N ILE A 279 28.32 -0.11 -2.33
CA ILE A 279 26.87 0.06 -2.47
C ILE A 279 26.25 0.68 -1.22
N MET A 280 26.70 0.28 -0.03
CA MET A 280 26.22 0.84 1.23
C MET A 280 26.54 2.34 1.35
N VAL A 281 27.75 2.74 0.96
CA VAL A 281 28.14 4.16 0.91
C VAL A 281 27.27 4.94 -0.08
N VAL A 282 27.01 4.38 -1.28
CA VAL A 282 26.13 5.02 -2.26
C VAL A 282 24.69 5.14 -1.74
N CYS A 283 24.15 4.10 -1.09
CA CYS A 283 22.83 4.16 -0.45
C CYS A 283 22.75 5.25 0.64
N LEU A 284 23.79 5.39 1.47
CA LEU A 284 23.87 6.46 2.47
C LEU A 284 23.91 7.84 1.83
N ILE A 285 24.68 8.01 0.75
CA ILE A 285 24.74 9.28 0.00
C ILE A 285 23.37 9.61 -0.60
N VAL A 286 22.69 8.66 -1.25
CA VAL A 286 21.35 8.87 -1.82
C VAL A 286 20.34 9.19 -0.72
N THR A 287 20.39 8.49 0.42
CA THR A 287 19.52 8.75 1.58
C THR A 287 19.77 10.15 2.16
N PHE A 288 21.03 10.58 2.21
CA PHE A 288 21.39 11.93 2.63
C PHE A 288 20.86 13.01 1.67
N ILE A 289 20.97 12.78 0.35
CA ILE A 289 20.41 13.67 -0.68
C ILE A 289 18.90 13.81 -0.50
N VAL A 290 18.17 12.69 -0.34
CA VAL A 290 16.72 12.71 -0.06
C VAL A 290 16.42 13.45 1.25
N GLY A 291 17.24 13.27 2.28
CA GLY A 291 17.09 13.98 3.55
C GLY A 291 17.28 15.50 3.45
N ARG A 292 17.99 15.99 2.42
CA ARG A 292 18.23 17.42 2.18
C ARG A 292 17.14 18.09 1.33
N GLN A 293 16.24 17.33 0.70
CA GLN A 293 15.17 17.87 -0.13
C GLN A 293 14.03 18.47 0.72
N PRO A 294 13.36 19.54 0.25
CA PRO A 294 12.27 20.18 0.97
C PRO A 294 11.10 19.22 1.12
N GLN A 295 10.63 19.03 2.35
CA GLN A 295 9.50 18.15 2.66
C GLN A 295 8.17 18.91 2.52
N SER A 296 7.13 18.21 2.06
CA SER A 296 5.77 18.74 2.12
C SER A 296 5.34 19.03 3.57
N LYS A 297 4.78 20.22 3.81
CA LYS A 297 4.35 20.71 5.14
C LYS A 297 2.98 20.19 5.57
N VAL A 298 2.37 19.31 4.78
CA VAL A 298 1.00 18.83 5.00
C VAL A 298 0.88 18.09 6.33
N LYS A 299 -0.22 18.35 7.03
CA LYS A 299 -0.65 17.57 8.20
C LYS A 299 -1.25 16.25 7.71
N LEU A 300 -0.40 15.34 7.23
CA LEU A 300 -0.84 13.96 6.99
C LEU A 300 -1.32 13.36 8.32
N ALA A 301 -2.47 12.68 8.29
CA ALA A 301 -3.04 11.97 9.44
C ALA A 301 -2.07 10.94 10.05
N PHE A 302 -1.15 10.42 9.22
CA PHE A 302 -0.07 9.53 9.60
C PHE A 302 1.29 10.12 9.19
N LYS A 303 2.17 10.39 10.17
CA LYS A 303 3.56 10.79 9.91
C LYS A 303 4.48 9.68 10.41
N VAL A 304 5.20 9.04 9.49
CA VAL A 304 6.32 8.16 9.85
C VAL A 304 7.42 9.05 10.46
N PRO A 305 7.83 8.83 11.72
CA PRO A 305 8.93 9.57 12.31
C PRO A 305 10.27 9.15 11.66
N LEU A 306 11.29 10.01 11.64
CA LEU A 306 12.62 9.74 11.04
C LEU A 306 12.63 9.40 9.52
N LEU A 307 11.91 10.18 8.71
CA LEU A 307 12.13 10.18 7.26
C LEU A 307 13.48 10.82 6.91
N PRO A 308 14.24 10.31 5.93
CA PRO A 308 13.95 9.17 5.04
C PRO A 308 14.43 7.79 5.53
N PHE A 309 15.05 7.69 6.71
CA PHE A 309 15.73 6.47 7.17
C PHE A 309 14.82 5.26 7.36
N ILE A 310 13.62 5.44 7.95
CA ILE A 310 12.71 4.31 8.23
C ILE A 310 12.29 3.58 6.94
N PRO A 311 11.80 4.26 5.88
CA PRO A 311 11.50 3.59 4.62
C PRO A 311 12.70 2.85 4.00
N VAL A 312 13.89 3.44 4.03
CA VAL A 312 15.10 2.79 3.47
C VAL A 312 15.44 1.51 4.22
N ILE A 313 15.41 1.54 5.56
CA ILE A 313 15.66 0.35 6.39
C ILE A 313 14.59 -0.71 6.14
N SER A 314 13.33 -0.31 6.00
CA SER A 314 12.22 -1.23 5.67
C SER A 314 12.44 -1.92 4.33
N MET A 315 12.75 -1.16 3.27
CA MET A 315 13.07 -1.73 1.94
C MET A 315 14.24 -2.70 2.02
N PHE A 316 15.30 -2.34 2.76
CA PHE A 316 16.45 -3.22 2.95
C PHE A 316 16.08 -4.55 3.61
N ILE A 317 15.39 -4.50 4.77
CA ILE A 317 15.01 -5.70 5.51
C ILE A 317 14.09 -6.58 4.65
N ASN A 318 13.10 -6.00 3.99
CA ASN A 318 12.14 -6.75 3.19
C ASN A 318 12.82 -7.46 2.02
N VAL A 319 13.62 -6.74 1.23
CA VAL A 319 14.34 -7.31 0.07
C VAL A 319 15.36 -8.35 0.53
N TYR A 320 16.02 -8.13 1.66
CA TYR A 320 16.96 -9.11 2.23
C TYR A 320 16.26 -10.40 2.66
N LEU A 321 15.09 -10.32 3.30
CA LEU A 321 14.27 -11.50 3.65
C LEU A 321 13.75 -12.22 2.40
N MET A 322 13.37 -11.48 1.35
CA MET A 322 12.99 -12.09 0.06
C MET A 322 14.12 -12.93 -0.54
N MET A 323 15.37 -12.49 -0.42
CA MET A 323 16.54 -13.22 -0.93
C MET A 323 16.85 -14.51 -0.15
N GLN A 324 16.29 -14.68 1.05
CA GLN A 324 16.46 -15.87 1.90
C GLN A 324 15.42 -16.97 1.61
N LEU A 325 14.45 -16.70 0.74
CA LEU A 325 13.45 -17.66 0.30
C LEU A 325 14.01 -18.60 -0.78
N ASP A 326 13.42 -19.79 -0.91
CA ASP A 326 13.89 -20.80 -1.84
C ASP A 326 13.74 -20.39 -3.31
N ARG A 327 14.58 -20.97 -4.20
CA ARG A 327 14.52 -20.70 -5.64
C ARG A 327 13.18 -21.10 -6.25
N GLY A 328 12.53 -22.16 -5.74
CA GLY A 328 11.19 -22.56 -6.18
C GLY A 328 10.16 -21.46 -5.97
N THR A 329 10.27 -20.72 -4.86
CA THR A 329 9.39 -19.59 -4.52
C THR A 329 9.51 -18.46 -5.54
N TRP A 330 10.75 -18.11 -5.93
CA TRP A 330 10.99 -17.09 -6.96
C TRP A 330 10.41 -17.46 -8.32
N ILE A 331 10.51 -18.73 -8.73
CA ILE A 331 9.93 -19.20 -10.00
C ILE A 331 8.40 -19.08 -9.95
N ARG A 332 7.76 -19.56 -8.88
CA ARG A 332 6.31 -19.47 -8.70
C ARG A 332 5.84 -18.02 -8.69
N PHE A 333 6.54 -17.17 -7.94
CA PHE A 333 6.26 -15.73 -7.88
C PHE A 333 6.37 -15.09 -9.28
N ALA A 334 7.41 -15.39 -10.04
CA ALA A 334 7.59 -14.88 -11.40
C ALA A 334 6.44 -15.31 -12.33
N ILE A 335 6.00 -16.57 -12.26
CA ILE A 335 4.85 -17.07 -13.03
C ILE A 335 3.59 -16.27 -12.70
N TRP A 336 3.29 -16.06 -11.41
CA TRP A 336 2.13 -15.28 -10.98
C TRP A 336 2.21 -13.81 -11.40
N MET A 337 3.39 -13.21 -11.35
CA MET A 337 3.61 -11.85 -11.86
C MET A 337 3.36 -11.77 -13.36
N VAL A 338 3.82 -12.75 -14.14
CA VAL A 338 3.55 -12.80 -15.59
C VAL A 338 2.05 -12.93 -15.86
N ILE A 339 1.33 -13.78 -15.13
CA ILE A 339 -0.13 -13.91 -15.24
C ILE A 339 -0.81 -12.56 -14.94
N GLY A 340 -0.43 -11.91 -13.84
CA GLY A 340 -0.96 -10.59 -13.47
C GLY A 340 -0.70 -9.52 -14.53
N LEU A 341 0.52 -9.48 -15.08
CA LEU A 341 0.87 -8.55 -16.16
C LEU A 341 0.08 -8.83 -17.45
N VAL A 342 -0.14 -10.10 -17.80
CA VAL A 342 -0.96 -10.47 -18.96
C VAL A 342 -2.39 -9.97 -18.79
N ILE A 343 -2.98 -10.12 -17.60
CA ILE A 343 -4.32 -9.60 -17.31
C ILE A 343 -4.33 -8.07 -17.38
N TYR A 344 -3.34 -7.41 -16.79
CA TYR A 344 -3.23 -5.96 -16.78
C TYR A 344 -3.06 -5.37 -18.20
N PHE A 345 -2.11 -5.86 -18.99
CA PHE A 345 -1.89 -5.35 -20.35
C PHE A 345 -2.95 -5.80 -21.35
N GLY A 346 -3.55 -6.98 -21.17
CA GLY A 346 -4.59 -7.51 -22.05
C GLY A 346 -5.95 -6.84 -21.84
N TYR A 347 -6.34 -6.63 -20.58
CA TYR A 347 -7.66 -6.11 -20.19
C TYR A 347 -7.56 -4.77 -19.44
N GLY A 348 -6.78 -4.73 -18.35
CA GLY A 348 -6.75 -3.60 -17.41
C GLY A 348 -6.44 -2.25 -18.05
N ILE A 349 -5.39 -2.16 -18.87
CA ILE A 349 -4.94 -0.90 -19.48
C ILE A 349 -5.96 -0.28 -20.44
N ARG A 350 -6.81 -1.11 -21.07
CA ARG A 350 -7.82 -0.66 -22.05
C ARG A 350 -9.13 -0.23 -21.39
N ASN A 351 -9.40 -0.77 -20.20
CA ASN A 351 -10.68 -0.63 -19.51
C ASN A 351 -10.54 0.16 -18.20
N SER A 352 -9.32 0.60 -17.82
CA SER A 352 -9.12 1.39 -16.60
C SER A 352 -9.81 2.74 -16.67
N ALA A 353 -10.32 3.19 -15.52
CA ALA A 353 -10.95 4.50 -15.39
C ALA A 353 -9.99 5.64 -15.78
N GLU A 354 -8.71 5.53 -15.43
CA GLU A 354 -7.68 6.50 -15.82
C GLU A 354 -7.49 6.59 -17.35
N ALA A 355 -7.47 5.46 -18.05
CA ALA A 355 -7.37 5.46 -19.52
C ALA A 355 -8.59 6.13 -20.18
N SER A 356 -9.77 6.02 -19.56
CA SER A 356 -10.98 6.70 -20.03
C SER A 356 -10.93 8.22 -19.80
N LEU A 357 -10.38 8.68 -18.68
CA LEU A 357 -10.16 10.10 -18.38
C LEU A 357 -9.20 10.74 -19.40
N THR A 358 -8.03 10.13 -19.64
CA THR A 358 -7.07 10.62 -20.63
C THR A 358 -7.66 10.66 -22.05
N ARG A 359 -8.51 9.69 -22.40
CA ARG A 359 -9.21 9.67 -23.70
C ARG A 359 -10.25 10.78 -23.84
N SER A 360 -10.88 11.18 -22.73
CA SER A 360 -11.84 12.28 -22.70
C SER A 360 -11.15 13.63 -22.85
N ASP A 361 -9.98 13.83 -22.23
CA ASP A 361 -9.17 15.06 -22.37
C ASP A 361 -8.61 15.24 -23.80
N THR A 362 -8.47 14.14 -24.55
CA THR A 362 -8.03 14.20 -25.96
C THR A 362 -9.17 14.60 -26.92
N PHE A 363 -10.42 14.65 -26.47
CA PHE A 363 -11.59 14.93 -27.33
C PHE A 363 -12.23 16.32 -27.14
N THR A 364 -11.56 17.25 -26.46
CA THR A 364 -11.94 18.68 -26.48
C THR A 364 -10.93 19.56 -27.24
N PRO A 365 -10.86 19.47 -28.58
CA PRO A 365 -10.53 20.62 -29.41
C PRO A 365 -11.83 21.25 -29.90
N ALA A 366 -12.44 22.12 -29.08
CA ALA A 366 -13.43 23.07 -29.56
C ALA A 366 -13.28 24.39 -28.79
N CYS A 367 -12.19 25.08 -29.12
CA CYS A 367 -12.20 26.53 -29.03
C CYS A 367 -13.27 27.03 -30.01
N THR A 368 -14.37 27.55 -29.49
CA THR A 368 -15.05 28.68 -30.13
C THR A 368 -15.11 29.80 -29.10
N ILE A 369 -14.05 30.62 -29.12
CA ILE A 369 -14.17 32.03 -28.79
C ILE A 369 -15.16 32.61 -29.81
N LYS A 370 -16.43 32.73 -29.42
CA LYS A 370 -17.32 33.74 -29.98
C LYS A 370 -17.37 34.85 -28.96
N GLY A 371 -16.67 35.94 -29.27
CA GLY A 371 -16.88 37.19 -28.57
C GLY A 371 -18.30 37.67 -28.85
N GLU A 372 -19.13 37.65 -27.82
CA GLU A 372 -20.31 38.51 -27.72
C GLU A 372 -20.29 39.15 -26.32
N PRO A 373 -20.54 40.48 -26.23
CA PRO A 373 -20.42 41.20 -24.98
C PRO A 373 -21.56 40.85 -24.02
N MET A 374 -21.17 40.73 -22.75
CA MET A 374 -22.02 40.58 -21.58
C MET A 374 -23.09 41.68 -21.56
N ALA A 375 -24.35 41.32 -21.77
CA ALA A 375 -25.51 42.18 -21.61
C ALA A 375 -26.43 41.61 -20.52
N THR A 376 -26.23 42.12 -19.29
CA THR A 376 -27.26 42.46 -18.31
C THR A 376 -28.48 41.53 -18.20
N GLU A 377 -28.32 40.45 -17.44
CA GLU A 377 -29.42 39.70 -16.82
C GLU A 377 -29.97 40.48 -15.60
N LYS A 378 -30.44 41.71 -15.83
CA LYS A 378 -31.10 42.57 -14.83
C LYS A 378 -32.47 43.10 -15.24
N GLU A 379 -33.02 42.66 -16.37
CA GLU A 379 -34.32 43.17 -16.88
C GLU A 379 -35.45 42.12 -16.97
N ALA A 380 -35.28 40.91 -16.43
CA ALA A 380 -36.36 39.91 -16.41
C ALA A 380 -37.39 40.11 -15.26
N PHE A 381 -37.22 41.11 -14.39
CA PHE A 381 -38.05 41.28 -13.18
C PHE A 381 -38.85 42.59 -13.08
N LEU A 382 -38.85 43.46 -14.10
CA LEU A 382 -39.54 44.77 -13.99
C LEU A 382 -40.38 45.22 -15.20
N HIS A 383 -40.67 44.36 -16.18
CA HIS A 383 -41.56 44.73 -17.28
C HIS A 383 -42.63 43.66 -17.56
N ASN A 384 -43.56 43.48 -16.61
CA ASN A 384 -44.89 42.98 -16.97
C ASN A 384 -45.98 43.59 -16.07
N THR A 385 -45.91 44.92 -15.91
CA THR A 385 -46.98 45.74 -15.36
C THR A 385 -47.40 46.75 -16.41
N ASN A 386 -48.66 46.64 -16.81
CA ASN A 386 -49.47 47.59 -17.60
C ASN A 386 -49.11 47.77 -19.09
N THR A 387 -49.94 47.21 -19.98
CA THR A 387 -51.00 47.97 -20.68
C THR A 387 -51.73 47.09 -21.70
N ASN A 388 -53.03 46.87 -21.49
CA ASN A 388 -54.08 47.25 -22.43
C ASN A 388 -55.43 46.82 -21.84
N GLY A 389 -56.23 47.84 -21.49
CA GLY A 389 -57.65 47.70 -21.21
C GLY A 389 -58.49 47.70 -22.47
N ASP A 390 -59.78 47.54 -22.21
CA ASP A 390 -60.94 47.90 -23.04
C ASP A 390 -61.18 46.97 -24.25
N ASP A 391 -62.37 46.43 -24.55
CA ASP A 391 -63.72 46.55 -24.01
C ASP A 391 -64.60 45.46 -24.69
N ASP A 392 -65.85 45.36 -24.21
CA ASP A 392 -67.07 44.93 -24.92
C ASP A 392 -67.59 43.47 -24.87
N ASP A 393 -68.60 43.33 -24.00
CA ASP A 393 -70.02 43.06 -24.30
C ASP A 393 -70.61 41.64 -24.48
N SER A 394 -71.76 41.52 -23.79
CA SER A 394 -72.90 40.57 -23.89
C SER A 394 -72.89 39.28 -23.06
#